data_AF-A0AAJ5VVN6-F1
#
_entry.id   AF-A0AAJ5VVN6-F1
#
_cell.length_a   1.000
_cell.length_b   1.000
_cell.length_c   1.000
_cell.angle_alpha   90.00
_cell.angle_beta   90.00
_cell.angle_gamma   90.00
#
_symmetry.space_group_name_H-M   'P 1'
#
loop_
_entity.id
_entity.type
_entity.pdbx_description
1 polymer ?
#
loop_
_entity_poly.entity_id
_entity_poly.type
_entity_poly.pdbx_seq_one_letter_code
_entity_poly.pdbx_strand_id
1 'polypeptide(L)'
;MRGWYHSARWQKLRQAVLERDLYTCQHTGVILTGKAPAQTSPVVHHKIPHKGDEQLFWDINNLEAVSKEWHDSEAQAMERRA
;
A
#
# COMPACT_ATOMS: atom_id res chain seq x y z
N MET A 1 12.62 -3.13 12.40
CA MET A 1 11.35 -2.48 12.01
C MET A 1 10.29 -3.42 11.42
N ARG A 2 10.36 -4.76 11.61
CA ARG A 2 9.28 -5.68 11.16
C ARG A 2 8.03 -5.67 12.05
N GLY A 3 8.15 -5.19 13.30
CA GLY A 3 7.04 -5.21 14.27
C GLY A 3 5.85 -4.33 13.88
N TRP A 4 6.06 -3.23 13.16
CA TRP A 4 4.99 -2.29 12.82
C TRP A 4 3.96 -2.92 11.88
N TYR A 5 4.40 -3.66 10.86
CA TYR A 5 3.51 -4.35 9.91
C TYR A 5 2.65 -5.45 10.55
N HIS A 6 3.02 -5.96 11.72
CA HIS A 6 2.21 -6.96 12.45
C HIS A 6 1.35 -6.34 13.56
N SER A 7 1.49 -5.04 13.82
CA SER A 7 0.76 -4.37 14.88
C SER A 7 -0.72 -4.20 14.54
N ALA A 8 -1.57 -4.19 15.57
CA ALA A 8 -2.99 -3.85 15.43
C ALA A 8 -3.19 -2.43 14.88
N ARG A 9 -2.27 -1.50 15.18
CA ARG A 9 -2.29 -0.14 14.64
C ARG A 9 -2.17 -0.15 13.12
N TRP A 10 -1.26 -0.96 12.58
CA TRP A 10 -1.10 -1.11 11.13
C TRP A 10 -2.32 -1.73 10.47
N GLN A 11 -2.90 -2.78 11.08
CA GLN A 11 -4.12 -3.40 10.53
C GLN A 11 -5.27 -2.39 10.41
N LYS A 12 -5.47 -1.54 11.43
CA LYS A 12 -6.47 -0.47 11.42
C LYS A 12 -6.16 0.61 10.37
N LEU A 13 -4.91 1.07 10.31
CA LEU A 13 -4.50 2.09 9.33
C LEU A 13 -4.66 1.57 7.90
N ARG A 14 -4.24 0.32 7.65
CA ARG A 14 -4.43 -0.36 6.37
C ARG A 14 -5.90 -0.39 5.96
N GLN A 15 -6.80 -0.74 6.89
CA GLN A 15 -8.23 -0.76 6.62
C GLN A 15 -8.77 0.64 6.28
N ALA A 16 -8.37 1.67 7.05
CA ALA A 16 -8.78 3.05 6.80
C ALA A 16 -8.34 3.58 5.42
N VAL A 17 -7.13 3.21 4.97
CA VAL A 17 -6.65 3.56 3.62
C VAL A 17 -7.50 2.89 2.53
N LEU A 18 -7.82 1.60 2.69
CA LEU A 18 -8.65 0.88 1.71
C LEU A 18 -10.07 1.44 1.64
N GLU A 19 -10.65 1.82 2.79
CA GLU A 19 -11.97 2.45 2.85
C GLU A 19 -11.96 3.86 2.24
N ARG A 20 -10.96 4.68 2.56
CA ARG A 20 -10.76 6.01 1.96
C ARG A 20 -10.72 5.94 0.44
N ASP A 21 -10.00 4.95 -0.08
CA ASP A 21 -9.78 4.76 -1.51
C ASP A 21 -10.90 3.91 -2.16
N LEU A 22 -12.00 3.64 -1.44
CA LEU A 22 -13.16 2.86 -1.89
C LEU A 22 -12.76 1.51 -2.52
N TYR A 23 -11.75 0.85 -1.96
CA TYR A 23 -11.17 -0.37 -2.50
C TYR A 23 -10.82 -0.26 -3.99
N THR A 24 -10.32 0.89 -4.42
CA THR A 24 -9.96 1.17 -5.81
C THR A 24 -8.48 1.55 -5.90
N CYS A 25 -7.76 0.91 -6.81
CA CYS A 25 -6.36 1.22 -7.06
C CYS A 25 -6.21 2.68 -7.45
N GLN A 26 -5.41 3.44 -6.71
CA GLN A 26 -5.23 4.88 -6.93
C GLN A 26 -4.51 5.21 -8.26
N HIS A 27 -3.78 4.24 -8.83
CA HIS A 27 -3.06 4.43 -10.09
C HIS A 27 -3.78 3.89 -11.32
N THR A 28 -4.50 2.77 -11.17
CA THR A 28 -5.09 2.06 -12.33
C THR A 28 -6.62 2.10 -12.35
N GLY A 29 -7.28 2.50 -11.27
CA GLY A 29 -8.75 2.50 -11.16
C GLY A 29 -9.38 1.11 -11.01
N VAL A 30 -8.57 0.05 -10.91
CA VAL A 30 -9.08 -1.33 -10.74
C VAL A 30 -9.64 -1.52 -9.33
N ILE A 31 -10.78 -2.19 -9.24
CA ILE A 31 -11.38 -2.57 -7.96
C ILE A 31 -10.58 -3.69 -7.29
N LEU A 32 -10.26 -3.48 -6.02
CA LEU A 32 -9.41 -4.32 -5.18
C LEU A 32 -10.22 -5.39 -4.43
N THR A 33 -10.81 -6.32 -5.18
CA THR A 33 -11.63 -7.41 -4.63
C THR A 33 -10.90 -8.75 -4.50
N GLY A 34 -9.67 -8.84 -5.01
CA GLY A 34 -8.92 -10.09 -5.05
C GLY A 34 -8.53 -10.60 -3.67
N LYS A 35 -8.62 -11.92 -3.46
CA LYS A 35 -7.97 -12.56 -2.30
C LYS A 35 -6.47 -12.68 -2.57
N ALA A 36 -5.63 -12.32 -1.61
CA ALA A 36 -4.18 -12.46 -1.77
C ALA A 36 -3.81 -13.93 -2.08
N PRO A 37 -2.91 -14.20 -3.04
CA PRO A 37 -2.06 -13.26 -3.78
C PRO A 37 -2.56 -12.90 -5.20
N ALA A 38 -3.88 -12.81 -5.43
CA ALA A 38 -4.42 -12.42 -6.74
C ALA A 38 -3.92 -11.03 -7.19
N GLN A 39 -3.86 -10.81 -8.51
CA GLN A 39 -3.42 -9.53 -9.11
C GLN A 39 -4.23 -8.33 -8.59
N THR A 40 -5.54 -8.50 -8.43
CA THR A 40 -6.46 -7.48 -7.91
C THR A 40 -6.55 -7.47 -6.38
N SER A 41 -5.67 -8.19 -5.67
CA SER A 41 -5.68 -8.17 -4.21
C SER A 41 -5.20 -6.81 -3.67
N PRO A 42 -5.83 -6.28 -2.61
CA PRO A 42 -5.50 -4.97 -2.07
C PRO A 42 -4.14 -4.96 -1.36
N VAL A 43 -3.26 -4.06 -1.78
CA VAL A 43 -2.01 -3.73 -1.11
C VAL A 43 -2.05 -2.26 -0.70
N VAL A 44 -1.47 -1.94 0.45
CA VAL A 44 -1.27 -0.55 0.87
C VAL A 44 0.21 -0.23 0.73
N HIS A 45 0.50 0.73 -0.15
CA HIS A 45 1.85 1.13 -0.54
C HIS A 45 2.24 2.46 0.09
N HIS A 46 3.51 2.61 0.46
CA HIS A 46 4.08 3.88 0.91
C HIS A 46 4.62 4.65 -0.29
N LYS A 47 4.02 5.80 -0.64
CA LYS A 47 4.45 6.66 -1.75
C LYS A 47 5.91 7.11 -1.60
N ILE A 48 6.25 7.54 -0.38
CA ILE A 48 7.61 7.89 0.03
C ILE A 48 8.12 6.74 0.90
N PRO A 49 9.25 6.08 0.52
CA PRO A 49 9.86 5.05 1.34
C PRO A 49 10.21 5.59 2.72
N HIS A 50 9.58 5.03 3.75
CA HIS A 50 9.73 5.55 5.12
C HIS A 50 11.17 5.37 5.68
N LYS A 51 11.96 4.40 5.18
CA LYS A 51 13.37 4.15 5.60
C LYS A 51 13.60 4.09 7.12
N GLY A 52 12.57 3.70 7.87
CA GLY A 52 12.58 3.65 9.34
C GLY A 52 12.09 4.90 10.06
N ASP A 53 11.75 5.96 9.34
CA ASP A 53 11.01 7.10 9.85
C ASP A 53 9.60 6.67 10.24
N GLU A 54 9.27 6.84 11.52
CA GLU A 54 7.98 6.47 12.06
C GLU A 54 6.84 7.40 11.57
N GLN A 55 7.13 8.70 11.38
CA GLN A 55 6.12 9.65 10.91
C GLN A 55 5.69 9.30 9.49
N LEU A 56 6.65 9.02 8.61
CA LEU A 56 6.36 8.58 7.24
C LEU A 56 5.67 7.21 7.20
N PHE A 57 5.96 6.32 8.17
CA PHE A 57 5.33 5.01 8.21
C PHE A 57 3.83 5.09 8.55
N TRP A 58 3.45 5.96 9.49
CA TRP A 58 2.08 6.09 9.98
C TRP A 58 1.26 7.19 9.29
N ASP A 59 1.86 8.03 8.46
CA ASP A 59 1.15 9.06 7.72
C ASP A 59 0.22 8.45 6.68
N ILE A 60 -1.08 8.60 6.89
CA ILE A 60 -2.12 8.12 5.98
C ILE A 60 -2.02 8.76 4.59
N ASN A 61 -1.50 9.98 4.47
CA ASN A 61 -1.36 10.67 3.19
C ASN A 61 -0.20 10.11 2.37
N ASN A 62 0.79 9.55 3.06
CA ASN A 62 1.89 8.79 2.46
C ASN A 62 1.47 7.37 2.04
N LEU A 63 0.24 6.95 2.35
CA LEU A 63 -0.28 5.63 2.01
C LEU A 63 -1.31 5.69 0.87
N GLU A 64 -1.29 4.67 0.02
CA GLU A 64 -2.26 4.49 -1.06
C GLU A 64 -2.66 3.03 -1.25
N ALA A 65 -3.94 2.82 -1.58
CA ALA A 65 -4.46 1.52 -1.97
C ALA A 65 -4.09 1.23 -3.44
N VAL A 66 -3.43 0.10 -3.67
CA VAL A 66 -3.00 -0.34 -4.99
C VAL A 66 -3.27 -1.82 -5.19
N SER A 67 -3.36 -2.26 -6.45
CA SER A 67 -3.43 -3.69 -6.76
C SER A 67 -2.07 -4.34 -6.54
N LYS A 68 -2.05 -5.63 -6.18
CA LYS A 68 -0.80 -6.40 -6.08
C LYS A 68 -0.01 -6.38 -7.39
N GLU A 69 -0.68 -6.46 -8.53
CA GLU A 69 -0.03 -6.39 -9.84
C GLU A 69 0.71 -5.08 -10.06
N TRP A 70 0.06 -3.94 -9.76
CA TRP A 70 0.69 -2.63 -9.85
C TRP A 70 1.84 -2.53 -8.86
N HIS A 71 1.60 -2.95 -7.60
CA HIS A 71 2.61 -2.90 -6.55
C HIS A 71 3.88 -3.68 -6.92
N ASP A 72 3.73 -4.89 -7.46
CA ASP A 72 4.87 -5.74 -7.83
C ASP A 72 5.60 -5.22 -9.09
N SER A 73 4.87 -4.53 -9.98
CA SER A 73 5.40 -4.02 -11.26
C SER A 73 6.05 -2.63 -11.16
N GLU A 74 5.41 -1.70 -10.43
CA GLU A 74 5.84 -0.30 -10.29
C GLU A 74 6.88 -0.11 -9.20
N ALA A 75 6.92 -0.98 -8.18
CA ALA A 75 8.07 -1.03 -7.27
C ALA A 75 9.36 -1.32 -8.04
N GLN A 76 9.33 -2.20 -9.04
CA GLN A 76 10.48 -2.47 -9.92
C GLN A 76 10.78 -1.31 -10.88
N ALA A 77 9.79 -0.49 -11.25
CA ALA A 77 10.00 0.66 -12.11
C ALA A 77 10.67 1.84 -11.37
N MET A 78 10.36 2.03 -10.09
CA MET A 78 11.05 3.01 -9.23
C MET A 78 12.53 2.65 -9.00
N GLU A 79 12.88 1.36 -8.97
CA GLU A 79 14.29 0.91 -8.93
C GLU A 79 15.07 1.21 -10.23
N ARG A 80 14.39 1.31 -11.38
CA ARG A 80 15.03 1.61 -12.68
C ARG A 80 15.17 3.10 -12.99
N ARG A 81 14.51 3.97 -12.21
CA ARG A 81 14.56 5.44 -12.38
C ARG A 81 15.51 6.14 -11.40
N ALA A 82 16.14 5.38 -10.50
CA ALA A 82 17.20 5.84 -9.61
C ALA A 82 18.57 5.43 -10.17
#